data_AF-A0A0K0D459-F1
#
_entry.id   AF-A0A0K0D459-F1
#
_cell.length_a   1.000
_cell.length_b   1.000
_cell.length_c   1.000
_cell.angle_alpha   90.00
_cell.angle_beta   90.00
_cell.angle_gamma   90.00
#
_symmetry.space_group_name_H-M   'P 1'
#
loop_
_entity.id
_entity.type
_entity.pdbx_description
1 polymer ?
#
loop_
_entity_poly.entity_id
_entity_poly.type
_entity_poly.pdbx_seq_one_letter_code
_entity_poly.pdbx_strand_id
1 'polypeptide(L)'
;MSCPFRQPVSLEEFPNYLDVVKNPIDLSIIQKRLETLEYQRLKDFTMDMSRLFENAKLFYARDSNAYKCAETLEKVFENALADVRAEIDARASGKKVSPVSCSLNS
;
A
#
# COMPACT_ATOMS: atom_id res chain seq x y z
N MET A 1 -12.00 6.85 13.61
CA MET A 1 -10.63 7.41 13.50
C MET A 1 -10.01 6.92 12.22
N SER A 2 -9.50 7.80 11.35
CA SER A 2 -8.96 7.42 10.04
C SER A 2 -7.48 7.11 10.10
N CYS A 3 -7.03 6.17 9.26
CA CYS A 3 -5.63 5.87 9.07
C CYS A 3 -4.91 7.04 8.36
N PRO A 4 -3.76 7.52 8.87
CA PRO A 4 -3.12 8.75 8.39
C PRO A 4 -2.27 8.54 7.13
N PHE A 5 -2.60 7.56 6.29
CA PHE A 5 -1.76 7.16 5.16
C PHE A 5 -2.26 7.68 3.82
N ARG A 6 -3.41 8.37 3.79
CA ARG A 6 -4.03 8.86 2.56
C ARG A 6 -3.28 10.03 1.92
N GLN A 7 -2.49 10.75 2.71
CA GLN A 7 -1.75 11.95 2.33
C GLN A 7 -0.38 11.92 3.00
N PRO A 8 0.60 12.71 2.52
CA PRO A 8 1.90 12.83 3.17
C PRO A 8 1.78 13.22 4.65
N VAL A 9 2.71 12.74 5.47
CA VAL A 9 2.82 13.17 6.87
C VAL A 9 3.17 14.66 6.91
N SER A 10 2.41 15.44 7.69
CA SER A 10 2.66 16.87 7.86
C SER A 10 3.95 17.12 8.65
N LEU A 11 4.92 17.80 8.05
CA LEU A 11 6.15 18.20 8.74
C LEU A 11 5.93 19.37 9.71
N GLU A 12 4.81 20.09 9.59
CA GLU A 12 4.42 21.08 10.60
C GLU A 12 3.98 20.39 11.90
N GLU A 13 3.26 19.27 11.76
CA GLU A 13 2.81 18.45 12.91
C GLU A 13 3.94 17.56 13.45
N PHE A 14 4.78 17.04 12.57
CA PHE A 14 5.90 16.15 12.90
C PHE A 14 7.22 16.64 12.29
N PRO A 15 7.87 17.68 12.88
CA PRO A 15 9.09 18.26 12.33
C PRO A 15 10.27 17.27 12.23
N ASN A 16 10.30 16.29 13.12
CA ASN A 16 11.34 15.25 13.19
C ASN A 16 11.06 14.03 12.28
N TYR A 17 10.00 14.06 11.47
CA TYR A 17 9.61 12.90 10.66
C TYR A 17 10.72 12.46 9.71
N LEU A 18 11.39 13.40 9.04
CA LEU A 18 12.46 13.10 8.08
C LEU A 18 13.78 12.67 8.74
N ASP A 19 13.95 12.93 10.04
CA ASP A 19 15.10 12.44 10.79
C ASP A 19 14.99 10.92 10.99
N VAL A 20 13.76 10.42 11.16
CA VAL A 20 13.45 9.00 11.39
C VAL A 20 13.18 8.28 10.06
N VAL A 21 12.30 8.81 9.23
CA VAL A 21 11.85 8.20 7.98
C VAL A 21 12.65 8.75 6.80
N LYS A 22 13.51 7.90 6.22
CA LYS A 22 14.43 8.30 5.15
C LYS A 22 13.78 8.40 3.77
N ASN A 23 12.73 7.62 3.55
CA ASN A 23 12.08 7.52 2.25
C ASN A 23 10.55 7.65 2.43
N PRO A 24 10.03 8.87 2.64
CA PRO A 24 8.60 9.10 2.83
C PRO A 24 7.77 8.56 1.66
N ILE A 25 6.60 8.03 1.98
CA ILE A 25 5.60 7.61 1.01
C ILE A 25 4.22 7.66 1.66
N ASP A 26 3.19 7.85 0.85
CA ASP A 26 1.78 7.81 1.22
C ASP A 26 0.94 7.24 0.07
N LEU A 27 -0.32 6.91 0.34
CA LEU A 27 -1.22 6.30 -0.64
C LEU A 27 -1.53 7.20 -1.84
N SER A 28 -1.44 8.53 -1.73
CA SER A 28 -1.66 9.40 -2.88
C SER A 28 -0.51 9.30 -3.90
N ILE A 29 0.74 9.16 -3.42
CA ILE A 29 1.90 8.89 -4.28
C ILE A 29 1.75 7.51 -4.94
N ILE A 30 1.39 6.48 -4.17
CA ILE A 30 1.22 5.12 -4.69
C ILE A 30 0.09 5.08 -5.73
N GLN A 31 -1.05 5.70 -5.43
CA GLN A 31 -2.18 5.79 -6.35
C GLN A 31 -1.78 6.51 -7.65
N LYS A 32 -1.12 7.66 -7.55
CA LYS A 32 -0.64 8.40 -8.72
C LYS A 32 0.28 7.56 -9.59
N ARG A 33 1.25 6.86 -8.98
CA ARG A 33 2.19 5.97 -9.70
C ARG A 33 1.49 4.80 -10.39
N LEU A 34 0.42 4.29 -9.77
CA LEU A 34 -0.41 3.24 -10.35
C LEU A 34 -1.20 3.76 -11.57
N GLU A 35 -1.86 4.90 -11.44
CA GLU A 35 -2.68 5.53 -12.49
C GLU A 35 -1.85 5.99 -13.70
N THR A 36 -0.60 6.39 -13.45
CA THR A 36 0.36 6.83 -14.48
C THR A 36 1.19 5.68 -15.06
N LEU A 37 0.90 4.43 -14.67
CA LEU A 37 1.60 3.23 -15.14
C LEU A 37 3.11 3.25 -14.87
N GLU A 38 3.55 3.92 -13.80
CA GLU A 38 4.97 3.94 -13.39
C GLU A 38 5.41 2.57 -12.83
N TYR A 39 4.49 1.78 -12.28
CA TYR A 39 4.78 0.42 -11.83
C TYR A 39 4.74 -0.59 -12.97
N GLN A 40 5.92 -0.93 -13.50
CA GLN A 40 6.07 -1.92 -14.58
C GLN A 40 5.98 -3.37 -14.07
N ARG A 41 6.25 -3.60 -12.78
CA ARG A 41 6.21 -4.93 -12.16
C ARG A 41 5.45 -4.85 -10.85
N LEU A 42 4.72 -5.92 -10.54
CA LEU A 42 4.04 -6.08 -9.24
C LEU A 42 5.01 -5.88 -8.07
N LYS A 43 6.26 -6.34 -8.21
CA LYS A 43 7.31 -6.16 -7.19
C LYS A 43 7.50 -4.69 -6.81
N ASP A 44 7.51 -3.80 -7.79
CA ASP A 44 7.80 -2.38 -7.57
C ASP A 44 6.65 -1.71 -6.79
N PHE A 45 5.40 -2.06 -7.12
CA PHE A 45 4.22 -1.65 -6.35
C PHE A 45 4.22 -2.22 -4.91
N THR A 46 4.51 -3.52 -4.76
CA THR A 46 4.55 -4.14 -3.43
C THR A 46 5.63 -3.55 -2.53
N MET A 47 6.78 -3.15 -3.09
CA MET A 47 7.85 -2.50 -2.34
C MET A 47 7.42 -1.15 -1.77
N ASP A 48 6.66 -0.37 -2.54
CA ASP A 48 6.14 0.93 -2.09
C ASP A 48 5.07 0.76 -1.01
N MET A 49 4.20 -0.25 -1.12
CA MET A 49 3.23 -0.60 -0.08
C MET A 49 3.91 -1.07 1.20
N SER A 50 4.92 -1.95 1.12
CA SER A 50 5.70 -2.37 2.29
C SER A 50 6.40 -1.18 2.96
N ARG A 51 6.99 -0.28 2.17
CA ARG A 51 7.63 0.94 2.68
C ARG A 51 6.65 1.84 3.44
N LEU A 52 5.40 1.96 2.98
CA LEU A 52 4.37 2.70 3.69
C LEU A 52 4.14 2.15 5.10
N PHE A 53 4.02 0.82 5.23
CA PHE A 53 3.80 0.17 6.52
C PHE A 53 5.03 0.25 7.42
N GLU A 54 6.23 0.00 6.87
CA GLU A 54 7.50 0.08 7.59
C GLU A 54 7.76 1.49 8.14
N ASN A 55 7.55 2.52 7.32
CA ASN A 55 7.70 3.92 7.75
C ASN A 55 6.73 4.25 8.90
N ALA A 56 5.48 3.80 8.80
CA ALA A 56 4.49 4.00 9.85
C ALA A 56 4.90 3.29 11.15
N LYS A 57 5.37 2.04 11.07
CA LYS A 57 5.80 1.27 12.23
C LYS A 57 7.12 1.76 12.84
N LEU A 58 7.96 2.40 12.04
CA LEU A 58 9.21 3.00 12.47
C LEU A 58 8.98 4.30 13.24
N PHE A 59 8.04 5.13 12.76
CA PHE A 59 7.80 6.46 13.33
C PHE A 59 6.79 6.45 14.49
N TYR A 60 5.68 5.73 14.35
CA TYR A 60 4.61 5.74 15.34
C TYR A 60 4.82 4.67 16.42
N ALA A 61 4.43 4.97 17.66
CA ALA A 61 4.48 4.00 18.76
C ALA A 61 3.49 2.84 18.54
N ARG A 62 3.84 1.63 19.02
CA ARG A 62 3.05 0.39 18.82
C ARG A 62 1.61 0.45 19.32
N ASP A 63 1.37 1.22 20.37
CA ASP A 63 0.07 1.41 20.98
C ASP A 63 -0.80 2.46 20.26
N SER A 64 -0.19 3.28 19.41
CA SER A 64 -0.87 4.32 18.64
C SER A 64 -1.86 3.73 17.63
N ASN A 65 -2.90 4.52 17.32
CA ASN A 65 -3.89 4.14 16.31
C ASN A 65 -3.30 4.08 14.90
N ALA A 66 -2.28 4.92 14.63
CA ALA A 66 -1.57 4.91 13.34
C ALA A 66 -0.83 3.58 13.14
N TYR A 67 -0.07 3.13 14.14
CA TYR A 67 0.64 1.85 14.08
C TYR A 67 -0.33 0.67 13.90
N LYS A 68 -1.39 0.61 14.71
CA LYS A 68 -2.42 -0.45 14.60
C LYS A 68 -3.12 -0.44 13.25
N CYS A 69 -3.35 0.74 12.67
CA CYS A 69 -3.87 0.79 11.31
C CYS A 69 -2.87 0.24 10.30
N ALA A 70 -1.57 0.57 10.39
CA ALA A 70 -0.56 0.03 9.49
C ALA A 70 -0.56 -1.50 9.52
N GLU A 71 -0.59 -2.12 10.71
CA GLU A 71 -0.69 -3.59 10.84
C GLU A 71 -1.97 -4.17 10.24
N THR A 72 -3.10 -3.48 10.41
CA THR A 72 -4.38 -3.94 9.88
C THR A 72 -4.41 -3.85 8.35
N LEU A 73 -3.94 -2.73 7.80
CA LEU A 73 -3.90 -2.49 6.36
C LEU A 73 -2.89 -3.41 5.67
N GLU A 74 -1.74 -3.68 6.28
CA GLU A 74 -0.75 -4.62 5.77
C GLU A 74 -1.33 -6.04 5.66
N LYS A 75 -2.06 -6.53 6.67
CA LYS A 75 -2.73 -7.84 6.60
C LYS A 75 -3.75 -7.92 5.48
N VAL A 76 -4.57 -6.87 5.32
CA VAL A 76 -5.55 -6.79 4.22
C VAL A 76 -4.84 -6.78 2.86
N PHE A 77 -3.73 -6.03 2.77
CA PHE A 77 -2.92 -5.95 1.56
C PHE A 77 -2.28 -7.29 1.20
N GLU A 78 -1.70 -8.02 2.16
CA GLU A 78 -1.08 -9.33 1.93
C GLU A 78 -2.09 -10.35 1.41
N ASN A 79 -3.30 -10.36 1.96
CA ASN A 79 -4.39 -11.22 1.49
C ASN A 79 -4.77 -10.89 0.04
N ALA A 80 -5.02 -9.62 -0.26
CA ALA A 80 -5.35 -9.18 -1.62
C ALA A 80 -4.20 -9.46 -2.62
N LEU A 81 -2.95 -9.33 -2.17
CA LEU A 81 -1.78 -9.59 -2.99
C LEU A 81 -1.64 -11.09 -3.34
N ALA A 82 -2.03 -11.98 -2.44
CA ALA A 82 -2.04 -13.42 -2.71
C ALA A 82 -3.00 -13.77 -3.86
N ASP A 83 -4.20 -13.19 -3.87
CA ASP A 83 -5.18 -13.38 -4.94
C ASP A 83 -4.65 -12.84 -6.29
N VAL A 84 -4.08 -11.63 -6.29
CA VAL A 84 -3.48 -11.02 -7.50
C VAL A 84 -2.33 -11.87 -8.05
N ARG A 85 -1.47 -12.41 -7.18
CA ARG A 85 -0.37 -13.31 -7.61
C ARG A 85 -0.90 -14.57 -8.25
N ALA A 86 -1.90 -15.22 -7.64
CA ALA A 86 -2.53 -16.41 -8.20
C ALA A 86 -3.16 -16.13 -9.58
N GLU A 87 -3.78 -14.97 -9.78
CA GLU A 87 -4.29 -14.57 -11.10
C GLU A 87 -3.18 -14.36 -12.13
N ILE A 88 -2.10 -13.67 -11.76
CA ILE A 88 -0.95 -13.45 -12.66
C ILE A 88 -0.32 -14.78 -13.08
N ASP A 89 -0.15 -15.71 -12.14
CA ASP A 89 0.40 -17.04 -12.40
C ASP A 89 -0.54 -17.89 -13.28
N ALA A 90 -1.86 -17.80 -13.06
CA ALA A 90 -2.85 -18.46 -13.91
C ALA A 90 -2.84 -17.92 -15.35
N ARG A 91 -2.65 -16.60 -15.52
CA ARG A 91 -2.52 -15.95 -16.84
C ARG A 91 -1.20 -16.34 -17.51
N ALA A 92 -0.09 -16.37 -16.77
CA ALA A 92 1.22 -16.77 -17.28
C ALA A 92 1.26 -18.25 -17.74
N SER A 93 0.48 -19.12 -17.09
CA SER A 93 0.35 -20.54 -17.43
C SER A 93 -0.67 -20.83 -18.54
N GLY A 94 -1.31 -19.81 -19.14
CA GLY A 94 -2.22 -19.97 -20.28
C GLY A 94 -3.61 -20.51 -19.93
N LYS A 95 -4.00 -20.53 -18.64
CA LYS A 95 -5.36 -20.93 -18.23
C LYS A 95 -6.32 -19.76 -18.48
N LYS A 96 -7.40 -19.99 -19.25
CA LYS A 96 -8.50 -19.02 -19.42
C LYS A 96 -9.13 -18.75 -18.05
N VAL A 97 -8.85 -17.58 -17.47
CA VAL A 97 -9.53 -17.09 -16.26
C VAL A 97 -10.78 -16.33 -16.72
N SER A 98 -11.94 -16.72 -16.19
CA SER A 98 -13.22 -16.02 -16.38
C SER A 98 -13.09 -14.56 -15.94
N PRO A 99 -13.74 -13.61 -16.60
CA PRO A 99 -13.63 -12.21 -16.20
C PRO A 99 -14.15 -12.03 -14.77
N VAL A 100 -13.38 -11.30 -13.96
CA VAL A 100 -13.83 -10.76 -12.69
C VAL A 100 -15.01 -9.85 -12.99
N SER A 101 -16.20 -10.20 -12.51
CA SER A 101 -17.37 -9.32 -12.59
C SER A 101 -17.16 -8.16 -11.61
N CYS A 102 -16.66 -7.02 -12.10
CA CYS A 102 -16.86 -5.76 -11.40
C CYS A 102 -18.33 -5.39 -11.50
N SER A 103 -19.12 -5.77 -10.49
CA SER A 103 -20.44 -5.18 -10.28
C SER A 103 -20.24 -3.73 -9.81
N LEU A 104 -20.16 -2.81 -10.77
CA LEU A 104 -20.41 -1.41 -10.53
C LEU A 104 -21.89 -1.28 -10.16
N ASN A 105 -22.17 -1.14 -8.88
CA ASN A 105 -23.48 -0.68 -8.44
C ASN A 105 -23.54 0.84 -8.66
N SER A 106 -24.47 1.25 -9.53
CA SER A 106 -24.85 2.63 -9.84
C SER A 106 -25.35 3.42 -8.63
#